data_AF-A0A1I4UUK1-F1
#
_entry.id   AF-A0A1I4UUK1-F1
#
_cell.length_a   1.000
_cell.length_b   1.000
_cell.length_c   1.000
_cell.angle_alpha   90.00
_cell.angle_beta   90.00
_cell.angle_gamma   90.00
#
_symmetry.space_group_name_H-M   'P 1'
#
loop_
_entity.id
_entity.type
_entity.pdbx_description
1 polymer ?
#
loop_
_entity_poly.entity_id
_entity_poly.type
_entity_poly.pdbx_seq_one_letter_code
_entity_poly.pdbx_strand_id
1 'polypeptide(L)'
;MLKQIPEPNELIVINDGSSDSTLALLEEQYADHRHVKIVAIPNGGLGNARDTGIAMARGKFIFCCDPDDIVCDDFFNELARVTSQHPQLELFCFNSAMFDDHNSS
;
A
#
# COMPACT_ATOMS: atom_id res chain seq x y z
N MET A 1 -6.49 3.17 5.66
CA MET A 1 -5.13 3.47 5.17
C MET A 1 -4.97 4.90 4.64
N LEU A 2 -5.70 5.35 3.60
CA LEU A 2 -5.46 6.65 2.94
C LEU A 2 -5.44 7.88 3.85
N LYS A 3 -6.30 7.92 4.88
CA LYS A 3 -6.32 9.02 5.88
C LYS A 3 -5.01 9.17 6.66
N GLN A 4 -4.19 8.12 6.66
CA GLN A 4 -2.94 8.02 7.42
C GLN A 4 -1.69 8.17 6.55
N ILE A 5 -1.81 8.63 5.29
CA ILE A 5 -0.66 8.84 4.39
C ILE A 5 -0.28 10.33 4.42
N PRO A 6 0.50 10.81 5.41
CA PRO A 6 1.00 12.18 5.39
C PRO A 6 2.07 12.32 4.31
N GLU A 7 2.27 13.54 3.83
CA GLU A 7 3.50 13.89 3.09
C GLU A 7 4.74 13.48 3.91
N PRO A 8 5.78 12.91 3.29
CA PRO A 8 6.01 12.73 1.84
C PRO A 8 5.63 11.34 1.28
N ASN A 9 4.71 10.61 1.93
CA ASN A 9 4.40 9.23 1.57
C ASN A 9 3.55 9.14 0.28
N GLU A 10 3.72 8.05 -0.46
CA GLU A 10 2.95 7.70 -1.66
C GLU A 10 2.31 6.32 -1.51
N LEU A 11 1.18 6.11 -2.20
CA LEU A 11 0.52 4.83 -2.35
C LEU A 11 0.54 4.42 -3.82
N ILE A 12 1.19 3.30 -4.13
CA ILE A 12 1.22 2.74 -5.48
C ILE A 12 0.32 1.50 -5.48
N VAL A 13 -0.79 1.58 -6.22
CA VAL A 13 -1.73 0.46 -6.40
C VAL A 13 -1.44 -0.21 -7.72
N ILE A 14 -1.03 -1.47 -7.67
CA ILE A 14 -0.77 -2.28 -8.86
C ILE A 14 -1.97 -3.18 -9.13
N ASN A 15 -2.72 -2.88 -10.18
CA ASN A 15 -3.81 -3.73 -10.66
C ASN A 15 -3.25 -4.79 -11.63
N ASP A 16 -3.09 -6.02 -11.14
CA ASP A 16 -2.49 -7.17 -11.85
C ASP A 16 -3.48 -7.89 -12.78
N GLY A 17 -4.11 -7.12 -13.68
CA GLY A 17 -4.99 -7.68 -14.70
C GLY A 17 -6.33 -8.19 -14.17
N SER A 18 -6.91 -7.52 -13.16
CA SER A 18 -8.28 -7.79 -12.69
C SER A 18 -9.28 -7.80 -13.84
N SER A 19 -10.15 -8.80 -13.88
CA SER A 19 -11.16 -9.00 -14.94
C SER A 19 -12.52 -8.38 -14.61
N ASP A 20 -12.66 -7.84 -13.40
CA ASP A 20 -13.87 -7.19 -12.90
C ASP A 20 -13.74 -5.64 -12.98
N SER A 21 -14.62 -4.94 -12.26
CA SER A 21 -14.65 -3.48 -12.25
C SER A 21 -13.60 -2.84 -11.32
N THR A 22 -12.66 -3.61 -10.75
CA THR A 22 -11.68 -3.11 -9.77
C THR A 22 -10.89 -1.91 -10.29
N LEU A 23 -10.35 -1.98 -11.52
CA LEU A 23 -9.57 -0.87 -12.08
C LEU A 23 -10.43 0.40 -12.24
N ALA A 24 -11.65 0.25 -12.76
CA ALA A 24 -12.55 1.38 -12.97
C ALA A 24 -12.93 2.05 -11.64
N LEU A 25 -13.19 1.26 -10.59
CA LEU A 25 -13.49 1.76 -9.25
C LEU A 25 -12.29 2.49 -8.64
N LEU A 26 -11.08 1.96 -8.80
CA LEU A 26 -9.85 2.61 -8.33
C LEU A 26 -9.66 3.96 -9.02
N GLU A 27 -9.81 4.01 -10.35
CA GLU A 27 -9.67 5.24 -11.13
C GLU A 27 -10.74 6.26 -10.75
N GLU A 28 -12.02 5.85 -10.65
CA GLU A 28 -13.12 6.73 -10.24
C GLU A 28 -12.87 7.37 -8.86
N GLN A 29 -12.35 6.58 -7.91
CA GLN A 29 -12.21 7.03 -6.53
C GLN A 29 -10.89 7.79 -6.27
N TYR A 30 -9.81 7.46 -6.99
CA TYR A 30 -8.46 7.88 -6.61
C TYR A 30 -7.59 8.45 -7.73
N ALA A 31 -8.05 8.53 -8.98
CA ALA A 31 -7.23 9.05 -10.08
C ALA A 31 -6.69 10.47 -9.81
N ASP A 32 -7.47 11.31 -9.13
CA ASP A 32 -7.08 12.69 -8.80
C ASP A 32 -6.41 12.83 -7.42
N HIS A 33 -6.22 11.72 -6.69
CA HIS A 33 -5.62 11.78 -5.36
C HIS A 33 -4.09 11.92 -5.47
N ARG A 34 -3.56 13.08 -5.06
CA ARG A 34 -2.13 13.46 -5.24
C ARG A 34 -1.09 12.44 -4.76
N HIS A 35 -1.45 11.61 -3.77
CA HIS A 35 -0.57 10.58 -3.19
C HIS A 35 -0.76 9.20 -3.80
N VAL A 36 -1.78 8.98 -4.62
CA VAL A 36 -2.13 7.67 -5.15
C VAL A 36 -1.70 7.58 -6.60
N LYS A 37 -1.01 6.49 -6.94
CA LYS A 37 -0.68 6.14 -8.31
C LYS A 37 -1.25 4.76 -8.61
N ILE A 38 -2.15 4.70 -9.58
CA ILE A 38 -2.73 3.44 -10.06
C ILE A 38 -1.97 3.00 -11.30
N VAL A 39 -1.57 1.73 -11.34
CA VAL A 39 -0.83 1.14 -12.46
C VAL A 39 -1.49 -0.18 -12.82
N ALA A 40 -2.00 -0.28 -14.05
CA ALA A 40 -2.52 -1.52 -14.59
C ALA A 40 -1.41 -2.27 -15.36
N ILE A 41 -1.27 -3.56 -15.08
CA ILE A 41 -0.34 -4.47 -15.77
C ILE A 41 -1.07 -5.73 -16.23
N PRO A 42 -0.57 -6.44 -17.26
CA PRO A 42 -1.07 -7.78 -17.56
C PRO A 42 -0.86 -8.73 -16.38
N ASN A 43 -1.82 -9.64 -16.15
CA ASN A 43 -1.75 -10.62 -15.06
C ASN A 43 -0.42 -11.41 -15.09
N GLY A 44 0.39 -11.20 -14.06
CA GLY A 44 1.67 -11.88 -13.83
C GLY A 44 1.84 -12.44 -12.42
N GLY A 45 0.81 -12.34 -11.59
CA GLY A 45 0.78 -12.77 -10.20
C GLY A 45 1.36 -11.74 -9.21
N LEU A 46 1.12 -11.99 -7.92
CA LEU A 46 1.49 -11.11 -6.81
C LEU A 46 2.98 -10.71 -6.80
N GLY A 47 3.87 -11.63 -7.17
CA GLY A 47 5.31 -11.33 -7.25
C GLY A 47 5.61 -10.25 -8.28
N ASN A 48 5.08 -10.40 -9.50
CA ASN A 48 5.22 -9.42 -10.57
C ASN A 48 4.61 -8.06 -10.18
N ALA A 49 3.44 -8.09 -9.51
CA ALA A 49 2.80 -6.88 -9.01
C ALA A 49 3.68 -6.16 -7.97
N ARG A 50 4.23 -6.88 -6.99
CA ARG A 50 5.13 -6.32 -5.96
C ARG A 50 6.41 -5.77 -6.57
N ASP A 51 7.04 -6.50 -7.47
CA ASP A 51 8.28 -6.06 -8.14
C ASP A 51 8.05 -4.79 -8.95
N THR A 52 6.91 -4.70 -9.65
CA THR A 52 6.50 -3.49 -10.37
C THR A 52 6.34 -2.31 -9.41
N GLY A 53 5.64 -2.50 -8.29
CA GLY A 53 5.46 -1.47 -7.26
C GLY A 53 6.78 -0.99 -6.66
N ILE A 54 7.66 -1.93 -6.27
CA ILE A 54 8.99 -1.64 -5.71
C ILE A 54 9.84 -0.83 -6.69
N ALA A 55 9.86 -1.21 -7.97
CA ALA A 55 10.63 -0.51 -8.99
C ALA A 55 10.16 0.93 -9.24
N MET A 56 8.89 1.24 -8.91
CA MET A 56 8.30 2.55 -9.08
C MET A 56 8.34 3.43 -7.83
N ALA A 57 8.54 2.83 -6.66
CA ALA A 57 8.57 3.51 -5.38
C ALA A 57 9.76 4.49 -5.29
N ARG A 58 9.51 5.65 -4.68
CA ARG A 58 10.49 6.73 -4.47
C ARG A 58 10.78 6.97 -3.00
N GLY A 59 9.99 6.38 -2.11
CA GLY A 59 10.16 6.46 -0.66
C GLY A 59 11.46 5.82 -0.17
N LYS A 60 11.95 6.28 0.99
CA LYS A 60 13.12 5.69 1.66
C LYS A 60 12.83 4.28 2.19
N PHE A 61 11.58 4.02 2.56
CA PHE A 61 11.10 2.73 3.03
C PHE A 61 9.94 2.26 2.17
N ILE A 62 9.83 0.95 2.00
CA ILE A 62 8.74 0.30 1.26
C ILE A 62 7.99 -0.58 2.24
N PHE A 63 6.66 -0.44 2.23
CA PHE A 63 5.74 -1.32 2.93
C PHE A 63 4.79 -1.93 1.90
N CYS A 64 4.82 -3.25 1.77
CA CYS A 64 3.88 -3.99 0.93
C CYS A 64 2.66 -4.35 1.77
N CYS A 65 1.49 -3.89 1.33
CA CYS A 65 0.20 -4.18 1.95
C CYS A 65 -0.65 -4.97 0.95
N ASP A 66 -1.25 -6.08 1.38
CA ASP A 66 -2.18 -6.82 0.56
C ASP A 66 -3.57 -6.10 0.55
N PRO A 67 -4.41 -6.28 -0.48
CA PRO A 67 -5.65 -5.51 -0.64
C PRO A 67 -6.70 -5.82 0.44
N ASP A 68 -6.58 -6.95 1.12
CA ASP A 68 -7.39 -7.39 2.25
C ASP A 68 -6.78 -7.04 3.61
N ASP A 69 -5.61 -6.41 3.66
CA ASP A 69 -4.99 -5.96 4.91
C ASP A 69 -5.53 -4.60 5.38
N ILE A 70 -5.64 -4.45 6.69
CA ILE A 70 -5.95 -3.17 7.35
C ILE A 70 -4.78 -2.79 8.26
N VAL A 71 -4.31 -1.56 8.09
CA VAL A 71 -3.27 -0.98 8.93
C VAL A 71 -3.91 -0.24 10.11
N CYS A 72 -3.46 -0.55 11.33
CA CYS A 72 -3.88 0.12 12.56
C CYS A 72 -3.71 1.65 12.46
N ASP A 73 -4.57 2.38 13.17
CA ASP A 73 -4.38 3.81 13.33
C ASP A 73 -3.00 4.11 13.93
N ASP A 74 -2.37 5.19 13.46
CA ASP A 74 -1.06 5.69 13.89
C ASP A 74 0.17 4.93 13.39
N PHE A 75 0.01 3.84 12.63
CA PHE A 75 1.14 3.05 12.12
C PHE A 75 2.20 3.88 11.39
N PHE A 76 1.78 4.75 10.46
CA PHE A 76 2.70 5.58 9.68
C PHE A 76 3.39 6.66 10.52
N ASN A 77 2.73 7.16 11.57
CA ASN A 77 3.34 8.11 12.50
C ASN A 77 4.41 7.43 13.35
N GLU A 78 4.15 6.22 13.83
CA GLU A 78 5.12 5.42 14.56
C GLU A 78 6.33 5.06 13.67
N LEU A 79 6.08 4.65 12.42
CA LEU A 79 7.13 4.41 11.44
C LEU A 79 7.98 5.66 11.21
N ALA A 80 7.36 6.83 11.02
CA ALA A 80 8.07 8.11 10.87
C ALA A 80 8.91 8.46 12.11
N ARG A 81 8.36 8.23 13.31
CA ARG A 81 9.06 8.46 14.58
C ARG A 81 10.29 7.57 14.72
N VAL A 82 10.14 6.27 14.50
CA VAL A 82 11.23 5.30 14.65
C VAL A 82 12.33 5.53 13.62
N THR A 83 11.97 5.76 12.36
CA THR A 83 12.93 6.04 11.28
C THR A 83 13.68 7.37 11.48
N SER A 84 13.06 8.35 12.12
CA SER A 84 13.71 9.61 12.50
C SER A 84 14.69 9.44 13.66
N GLN A 85 14.35 8.62 14.66
CA GLN A 85 15.19 8.35 15.83
C GLN A 85 16.36 7.40 15.53
N HIS A 86 16.22 6.57 14.50
CA HIS A 86 17.23 5.59 14.07
C HIS A 86 17.54 5.76 12.58
N PRO A 87 18.36 6.76 12.19
CA PRO A 87 18.67 7.03 10.79
C PRO A 87 19.30 5.87 10.02
N GLN A 88 19.95 4.95 10.76
CA GLN A 88 20.60 3.72 10.29
C GLN A 88 19.65 2.51 10.16
N LEU A 89 18.36 2.68 10.46
CA LEU A 89 17.39 1.60 10.36
C LEU A 89 17.26 1.12 8.92
N GLU A 90 17.46 -0.19 8.70
CA GLU A 90 17.29 -0.83 7.39
C GLU A 90 16.00 -1.67 7.32
N LEU A 91 15.50 -2.15 8.45
CA LEU A 91 14.31 -3.00 8.53
C LEU A 91 13.46 -2.63 9.75
N PHE A 92 12.16 -2.47 9.54
CA PHE A 92 11.17 -2.25 10.58
C PHE A 92 10.19 -3.42 10.61
N CYS A 93 10.13 -4.14 11.73
CA CYS A 93 9.22 -5.25 11.94
C CYS A 93 8.10 -4.84 12.89
N PHE A 94 6.87 -5.25 12.58
CA PHE A 94 5.69 -5.00 13.39
C PHE A 94 4.86 -6.28 13.49
N ASN A 95 3.95 -6.33 14.46
CA ASN A 95 3.06 -7.46 14.64
C ASN A 95 1.78 -7.30 13.81
N SER A 96 1.14 -8.41 13.44
CA SER A 96 -0.17 -8.42 12.80
C SER A 96 -1.17 -9.20 13.65
N ALA A 97 -2.45 -8.91 13.45
CA ALA A 97 -3.56 -9.65 14.05
C ALA A 97 -4.54 -10.05 12.95
N MET A 98 -5.07 -11.28 13.06
CA MET A 98 -6.13 -11.75 12.18
C MET A 98 -7.44 -11.10 12.58
N PHE A 99 -8.23 -10.70 11.59
CA PHE A 99 -9.62 -10.30 11.77
C PHE A 99 -10.50 -11.14 10.85
N ASP A 100 -11.67 -11.52 11.34
CA ASP A 100 -12.65 -12.25 10.54
C ASP A 100 -13.57 -11.23 9.85
N ASP A 101 -13.65 -11.32 8.52
CA ASP A 101 -14.64 -10.58 7.77
C ASP A 101 -15.96 -11.37 7.82
N HIS A 102 -16.79 -11.12 8.84
CA HIS A 102 -18.10 -11.76 8.99
C HIS A 102 -19.14 -11.27 7.96
N ASN A 103 -18.73 -11.12 6.70
CA ASN A 103 -19.61 -10.83 5.57
C ASN A 103 -19.75 -12.08 4.70
N SER A 104 -20.31 -13.13 5.30
CA SER A 104 -20.90 -14.26 4.58
C SER A 104 -22.37 -14.32 4.98
N SER A 105 -23.23 -13.69 4.18
CA SER A 105 -24.68 -13.87 4.17
C SER A 105 -25.17 -13.76 2.74
#